data_AF-A0A378SPJ9-F1
#
_entry.id   AF-A0A378SPJ9-F1
#
_cell.length_a   1.000
_cell.length_b   1.000
_cell.length_c   1.000
_cell.angle_alpha   90.00
_cell.angle_beta   90.00
_cell.angle_gamma   90.00
#
_symmetry.space_group_name_H-M   'P 1'
#
loop_
_entity.id
_entity.type
_entity.pdbx_description
1 polymer ?
#
loop_
_entity_poly.entity_id
_entity_poly.type
_entity_poly.pdbx_seq_one_letter_code
_entity_poly.pdbx_strand_id
1 'polypeptide(L)'
;MTDRMRIKLDRTLCDGFGICAKHAPEYFSLDDWGYAVLVGDGIIPEEDHDAVQRALMDCPVHAILNIGERRPDQTPIQPLREPDLEQLKTEDNEAEWGFTR
;
A
#
# COMPACT_ATOMS: atom_id res chain seq x y z
N MET A 1 -20.21 14.38 5.47
CA MET A 1 -19.44 13.42 4.64
C MET A 1 -18.87 12.44 5.63
N THR A 2 -19.40 11.23 5.71
CA THR A 2 -18.88 10.22 6.64
C THR A 2 -17.57 9.74 6.05
N ASP A 3 -16.44 10.06 6.69
CA ASP A 3 -15.15 9.51 6.30
C ASP A 3 -15.21 8.00 6.52
N ARG A 4 -15.20 7.23 5.42
CA ARG A 4 -15.32 5.77 5.47
C ARG A 4 -13.99 5.19 5.06
N MET A 5 -13.21 4.76 6.04
CA MET A 5 -12.06 3.91 5.78
C MET A 5 -12.56 2.56 5.27
N ARG A 6 -12.05 2.14 4.12
CA ARG A 6 -12.25 0.79 3.61
C ARG A 6 -10.91 0.11 3.42
N ILE A 7 -10.80 -1.14 3.84
CA ILE A 7 -9.59 -1.94 3.69
C ILE A 7 -9.82 -3.20 2.86
N LYS A 8 -8.73 -3.72 2.29
CA LYS A 8 -8.66 -5.02 1.64
C LYS A 8 -7.40 -5.74 2.08
N LEU A 9 -7.50 -7.06 2.21
CA LEU A 9 -6.38 -7.93 2.48
C LEU A 9 -5.99 -8.69 1.21
N ASP A 10 -4.74 -8.54 0.78
CA ASP A 10 -4.15 -9.38 -0.26
C ASP A 10 -3.53 -10.63 0.38
N ARG A 11 -4.25 -11.75 0.24
CA ARG A 11 -3.80 -13.04 0.78
C ARG A 11 -2.60 -13.62 0.03
N THR A 12 -2.27 -13.13 -1.17
CA THR A 12 -1.09 -13.59 -1.91
C THR A 12 0.21 -12.99 -1.39
N LEU A 13 0.11 -11.83 -0.72
CA LEU A 13 1.24 -11.17 -0.06
C LEU A 13 1.37 -11.54 1.42
N CYS A 14 0.28 -11.99 2.05
CA CYS A 14 0.28 -12.33 3.46
C CYS A 14 1.21 -13.52 3.75
N ASP A 15 2.10 -13.36 4.72
CA ASP A 15 3.05 -14.41 5.14
C ASP A 15 2.89 -14.81 6.63
N GLY A 16 1.69 -14.61 7.18
CA GLY A 16 1.31 -15.17 8.49
C GLY A 16 1.93 -14.54 9.75
N PHE A 17 2.44 -13.31 9.70
CA PHE A 17 3.03 -12.64 10.88
C PHE A 17 2.07 -12.41 12.05
N GLY A 18 0.76 -12.35 11.80
CA GLY A 18 -0.28 -12.22 12.84
C GLY A 18 -0.33 -10.89 13.60
N ILE A 19 0.45 -9.88 13.21
CA ILE A 19 0.49 -8.56 13.87
C ILE A 19 -0.85 -7.81 13.69
N CYS A 20 -1.48 -7.95 12.53
CA CYS A 20 -2.78 -7.34 12.24
C CYS A 20 -3.89 -7.79 13.20
N ALA A 21 -3.96 -9.09 13.50
CA ALA A 21 -4.91 -9.64 14.48
C ALA A 21 -4.62 -9.18 15.93
N LYS A 22 -3.40 -8.73 16.24
CA LYS A 22 -3.09 -8.13 17.55
C LYS A 22 -3.59 -6.70 17.67
N HIS A 23 -3.47 -5.91 16.59
CA HIS A 23 -3.92 -4.52 16.60
C HIS A 23 -5.45 -4.39 16.46
N ALA A 24 -6.05 -5.22 15.60
CA ALA A 24 -7.45 -5.11 15.22
C ALA A 24 -8.10 -6.51 15.10
N PRO A 25 -8.27 -7.24 16.22
CA PRO A 25 -8.78 -8.62 16.24
C PRO A 25 -10.20 -8.77 15.68
N GLU A 26 -11.03 -7.73 15.79
CA GLU A 26 -12.41 -7.73 15.26
C GLU A 26 -12.44 -7.77 13.71
N TYR A 27 -11.37 -7.30 13.06
CA TYR A 27 -11.29 -7.19 11.60
C TYR A 27 -10.34 -8.21 10.97
N PHE A 28 -9.36 -8.71 11.72
CA PHE A 28 -8.40 -9.68 11.25
C PHE A 28 -8.42 -10.93 12.13
N SER A 29 -8.89 -12.02 11.55
CA SER A 29 -8.75 -13.36 12.13
C SER A 29 -7.56 -14.07 11.48
N LEU A 30 -7.03 -15.10 12.15
CA LEU A 30 -6.04 -16.00 11.57
C LEU A 30 -6.70 -17.35 11.28
N ASP A 31 -6.44 -17.92 10.11
CA ASP A 31 -6.87 -19.28 9.80
C ASP A 31 -5.96 -20.33 10.47
N ASP A 32 -6.27 -21.61 10.27
CA ASP A 32 -5.55 -22.74 10.87
C ASP A 32 -4.05 -22.80 10.48
N TRP A 33 -3.66 -22.07 9.42
CA TRP A 33 -2.30 -21.99 8.92
C TRP A 33 -1.60 -20.69 9.34
N GLY A 34 -2.28 -19.84 10.11
CA GLY A 34 -1.75 -18.57 10.60
C GLY A 34 -1.87 -17.41 9.60
N TYR A 35 -2.49 -17.61 8.44
CA TYR A 35 -2.69 -16.53 7.49
C TYR A 35 -3.86 -15.66 7.91
N ALA A 36 -3.72 -14.36 7.69
CA ALA A 36 -4.78 -13.42 7.99
C ALA A 36 -5.99 -13.64 7.06
N VAL A 37 -7.18 -13.45 7.63
CA VAL A 37 -8.46 -13.41 6.95
C VAL A 37 -9.19 -12.16 7.42
N LEU A 38 -9.63 -11.35 6.45
CA LEU A 38 -10.43 -10.16 6.72
C LEU A 38 -11.85 -10.58 7.09
N VAL A 39 -12.35 -10.08 8.21
CA VAL A 39 -13.71 -10.30 8.70
C VAL A 39 -14.60 -9.15 8.19
N GLY A 40 -15.80 -9.49 7.70
CA GLY A 40 -16.75 -8.50 7.18
C GLY A 40 -16.44 -8.01 5.76
N ASP A 41 -16.92 -6.80 5.44
CA ASP A 41 -16.84 -6.20 4.11
C ASP A 41 -15.67 -5.20 3.93
N GLY A 42 -14.86 -5.05 4.98
CA GLY A 42 -13.72 -4.17 5.07
C GLY A 42 -14.07 -2.71 5.35
N ILE A 43 -15.32 -2.37 5.69
CA ILE A 43 -15.71 -1.01 6.10
C ILE A 43 -15.40 -0.83 7.59
N ILE A 44 -14.59 0.17 7.92
CA ILE A 44 -14.11 0.41 9.29
C ILE A 44 -14.77 1.68 9.86
N PRO A 45 -15.43 1.60 11.04
CA PRO A 45 -15.98 2.75 11.75
C PRO A 45 -14.84 3.63 12.29
N GLU A 46 -15.10 4.93 12.44
CA GLU A 46 -14.10 5.94 12.81
C GLU A 46 -13.40 5.63 14.14
N GLU A 47 -14.12 5.03 15.10
CA GLU A 47 -13.56 4.57 16.38
C GLU A 47 -12.44 3.53 16.27
N ASP A 48 -12.43 2.74 15.19
CA ASP A 48 -11.47 1.66 14.97
C ASP A 48 -10.39 2.00 13.93
N HIS A 49 -10.42 3.21 13.36
CA HIS A 49 -9.45 3.64 12.34
C HIS A 49 -8.02 3.55 12.86
N ASP A 50 -7.76 3.99 14.09
CA ASP A 50 -6.41 3.94 14.69
C ASP A 50 -5.89 2.50 14.81
N ALA A 51 -6.74 1.57 15.21
CA ALA A 51 -6.38 0.16 15.38
C ALA A 51 -6.05 -0.48 14.02
N VAL A 52 -6.90 -0.26 13.02
CA VAL A 52 -6.71 -0.79 11.67
C VAL A 52 -5.54 -0.10 10.95
N GLN A 53 -5.35 1.20 11.16
CA GLN A 53 -4.22 1.93 10.59
C GLN A 53 -2.89 1.43 11.15
N ARG A 54 -2.81 1.12 12.45
CA ARG A 54 -1.63 0.44 13.01
C ARG A 54 -1.40 -0.93 12.36
N ALA A 55 -2.45 -1.74 12.19
CA ALA A 55 -2.34 -3.03 11.50
C ALA A 55 -1.79 -2.89 10.07
N LEU A 56 -2.19 -1.85 9.34
CA LEU A 56 -1.73 -1.55 8.00
C LEU A 56 -0.23 -1.16 7.98
N MET A 57 0.19 -0.29 8.90
CA MET A 57 1.55 0.21 8.97
C MET A 57 2.55 -0.85 9.47
N ASP A 58 2.12 -1.71 10.40
CA ASP A 58 2.99 -2.68 11.06
C ASP A 58 3.04 -4.05 10.32
N CYS A 59 2.33 -4.19 9.19
CA CYS A 59 2.41 -5.38 8.35
C CYS A 59 3.74 -5.42 7.58
N PRO A 60 4.67 -6.35 7.87
CA PRO A 60 6.01 -6.33 7.27
C PRO A 60 6.04 -6.54 5.75
N VAL A 61 5.00 -7.19 5.23
CA VAL A 61 4.83 -7.53 3.81
C VAL A 61 3.77 -6.64 3.13
N HIS A 62 3.24 -5.64 3.84
CA HIS A 62 2.21 -4.71 3.36
C HIS A 62 1.01 -5.38 2.65
N ALA A 63 0.54 -6.50 3.21
CA ALA A 63 -0.60 -7.25 2.66
C ALA A 63 -1.96 -6.55 2.86
N ILE A 64 -2.04 -5.49 3.66
CA ILE A 64 -3.28 -4.75 3.97
C ILE A 64 -3.26 -3.42 3.20
N LEU A 65 -4.33 -3.17 2.45
CA LEU A 65 -4.47 -1.99 1.59
C LEU A 65 -5.66 -1.17 2.05
N ASN A 66 -5.47 0.14 2.19
CA ASN A 66 -6.57 1.09 2.31
C ASN A 66 -7.08 1.40 0.90
N ILE A 67 -8.35 1.13 0.64
CA ILE A 67 -9.03 1.46 -0.61
C ILE A 67 -9.92 2.67 -0.34
N GLY A 68 -9.34 3.86 -0.46
CA GLY A 68 -10.11 5.09 -0.46
C GLY A 68 -10.99 5.20 -1.70
N GLU A 69 -12.05 6.00 -1.60
CA GLU A 69 -12.71 6.52 -2.79
C GLU A 69 -11.73 7.43 -3.54
N ARG A 70 -11.68 7.32 -4.87
CA ARG A 70 -10.92 8.25 -5.71
C ARG A 70 -11.46 9.65 -5.43
N ARG A 71 -10.68 10.50 -4.75
CA ARG A 71 -11.21 11.83 -4.44
C ARG A 71 -11.48 12.56 -5.77
N PRO A 72 -12.60 13.29 -5.89
CA PRO A 72 -12.95 13.97 -7.14
C PRO A 72 -11.93 15.04 -7.55
N ASP A 73 -11.10 15.52 -6.62
CA ASP A 73 -10.00 16.44 -6.84
C ASP A 73 -8.65 15.76 -7.18
N GLN A 74 -8.58 14.42 -7.19
CA GLN A 74 -7.35 13.73 -7.61
C GLN A 74 -7.05 14.07 -9.06
N THR A 75 -5.89 14.70 -9.28
CA THR A 75 -5.38 15.02 -10.62
C THR A 75 -5.46 13.77 -11.49
N PRO A 76 -6.11 13.83 -12.66
CA PRO A 76 -6.14 12.71 -13.59
C PRO A 76 -4.72 12.20 -13.84
N ILE A 77 -4.57 10.87 -13.87
CA ILE A 77 -3.31 10.25 -14.28
C ILE A 77 -2.95 10.86 -15.63
N GLN A 78 -1.88 11.66 -15.67
CA GLN A 78 -1.45 12.19 -16.94
C GLN A 78 -0.98 11.01 -17.78
N PRO A 79 -1.40 10.93 -19.06
CA PRO A 79 -0.84 9.93 -19.95
C PRO A 79 0.68 10.04 -19.89
N LEU A 80 1.36 8.91 -19.78
CA LEU A 80 2.82 8.85 -19.83
C LEU A 80 3.25 9.61 -21.08
N ARG A 81 3.81 10.80 -20.88
CA ARG A 81 4.33 11.59 -21.98
C ARG A 81 5.53 10.82 -22.50
N GLU A 82 5.47 10.40 -23.76
CA GLU A 82 6.63 9.80 -24.40
C GLU A 82 7.82 10.73 -24.15
N PRO A 83 8.96 10.21 -23.65
CA PRO A 83 10.11 11.05 -23.42
C PRO A 83 10.45 11.74 -24.74
N ASP A 84 10.69 13.04 -24.69
CA ASP A 84 11.17 13.78 -25.84
C ASP A 84 12.61 13.34 -26.12
N LEU A 85 12.74 12.27 -26.91
CA LEU A 85 14.01 11.63 -27.25
C LEU A 85 14.94 12.61 -27.98
N GLU A 86 14.40 13.66 -28.59
CA GLU A 86 15.17 14.69 -29.29
C GLU A 86 15.87 15.65 -28.30
N GLN A 87 15.33 15.78 -27.08
CA GLN A 87 15.87 16.62 -26.01
C GLN A 87 16.65 15.82 -24.94
N LEU A 88 16.76 14.49 -25.10
CA LEU A 88 17.50 13.64 -24.18
C LEU A 88 19.02 13.84 -24.40
N LYS A 89 19.64 14.70 -23.59
CA LYS A 89 21.09 14.91 -23.61
C LYS A 89 21.82 13.72 -22.97
N THR A 90 22.13 12.71 -23.77
CA THR A 90 22.93 11.55 -23.33
C THR A 90 24.41 11.87 -23.10
N GLU A 91 24.90 12.97 -23.68
CA GLU A 91 26.28 13.46 -23.56
C GLU A 91 26.62 14.02 -22.16
N ASP A 92 25.61 14.42 -21.36
CA ASP A 92 25.81 14.82 -19.96
C ASP A 92 25.90 13.62 -18.98
N ASN A 93 25.71 12.38 -19.48
CA ASN A 93 25.78 11.13 -18.69
C ASN A 93 27.03 10.31 -19.08
N GLU A 94 28.12 10.98 -19.46
CA GLU A 94 29.42 10.34 -19.48
C GLU A 94 29.87 10.12 -18.03
N ALA A 95 29.82 8.87 -17.58
CA ALA A 95 30.59 8.47 -16.42
C ALA A 95 32.07 8.82 -16.70
N GLU A 96 32.67 9.71 -15.90
CA GLU A 96 34.10 9.96 -16.01
C GLU A 96 34.85 8.70 -15.55
N TRP A 97 35.27 7.85 -16.48
CA TRP A 97 36.13 6.69 -16.22
C TRP A 97 37.61 7.10 -16.05
N GLY A 98 37.85 8.21 -15.37
CA GLY A 98 39.14 8.88 -15.24
C GLY A 98 39.95 8.54 -13.99
N PHE A 99 39.74 7.38 -13.35
CA PHE A 99 40.51 6.96 -12.16
C PHE A 99 41.24 5.62 -12.35
N THR A 100 42.15 5.57 -13.32
CA THR A 100 43.27 4.62 -13.24
C THR A 100 44.56 5.28 -13.71
N ARG A 101 45.29 5.85 -12.75
CA ARG A 101 46.75 5.82 -12.74
C ARG A 101 47.26 5.69 -11.31
#